data_AF-A0A4Q4KQ68-F1
#
_entry.id   AF-A0A4Q4KQ68-F1
#
_cell.length_a   1.000
_cell.length_b   1.000
_cell.length_c   1.000
_cell.angle_alpha   90.00
_cell.angle_beta   90.00
_cell.angle_gamma   90.00
#
_symmetry.space_group_name_H-M   'P 1'
#
loop_
_entity.id
_entity.type
_entity.pdbx_description
1 polymer ?
#
loop_
_entity_poly.entity_id
_entity_poly.type
_entity_poly.pdbx_seq_one_letter_code
_entity_poly.pdbx_strand_id
1 'polypeptide(L)'
;MCKNHKTAVVDSLKYCIQNKGWNMYAWCLMLNHLHLVVNYDAPFQLKDVIRDFKRHVVKQVIFQITNEPESRREWLLREFR
;
A
#
# COMPACT_ATOMS: atom_id res chain seq x y z
N MET A 1 9.11 15.13 1.03
CA MET A 1 8.09 14.09 1.25
C MET A 1 8.16 13.64 2.69
N CYS A 2 7.10 13.77 3.48
CA CYS A 2 7.00 13.01 4.73
C CYS A 2 7.26 11.54 4.39
N LYS A 3 8.27 10.92 5.02
CA LYS A 3 8.74 9.57 4.65
C LYS A 3 7.68 8.48 4.86
N ASN A 4 6.58 8.79 5.54
CA ASN A 4 5.71 7.82 6.19
C ASN A 4 4.79 7.04 5.24
N HIS A 5 4.24 7.66 4.18
CA HIS A 5 3.31 6.96 3.28
C HIS A 5 3.98 5.92 2.39
N LYS A 6 5.19 6.23 1.88
CA LYS A 6 5.95 5.26 1.06
C LYS A 6 6.32 4.03 1.86
N THR A 7 6.73 4.23 3.11
CA THR A 7 7.05 3.13 4.04
C THR A 7 5.84 2.23 4.27
N ALA A 8 4.65 2.81 4.47
CA ALA A 8 3.41 2.02 4.60
C ALA A 8 3.17 1.12 3.38
N VAL A 9 3.38 1.64 2.16
CA VAL A 9 3.27 0.84 0.93
C VAL A 9 4.31 -0.29 0.91
N VAL A 10 5.58 0.03 1.14
CA VAL A 10 6.69 -0.94 1.05
C VAL A 10 6.55 -2.04 2.10
N ASP A 11 6.18 -1.70 3.34
CA ASP A 11 6.01 -2.68 4.40
C ASP A 11 4.79 -3.57 4.17
N SER A 12 3.72 -3.02 3.56
CA SER A 12 2.59 -3.82 3.09
C SER A 12 3.00 -4.81 2.00
N LEU A 13 3.86 -4.41 1.06
CA LEU A 13 4.40 -5.31 0.03
C LEU A 13 5.22 -6.43 0.66
N LYS A 14 6.13 -6.11 1.58
CA LYS A 14 6.93 -7.11 2.32
C LYS A 14 6.05 -8.10 3.08
N TYR A 15 5.02 -7.60 3.76
CA TYR A 15 4.08 -8.46 4.48
C TYR A 15 3.38 -9.45 3.54
N CYS A 16 2.91 -8.99 2.39
CA CYS A 16 2.27 -9.86 1.41
C CYS A 16 3.23 -10.91 0.83
N ILE A 17 4.49 -10.55 0.55
CA ILE A 17 5.52 -11.52 0.11
C ILE A 17 5.72 -12.60 1.18
N GLN A 18 5.85 -12.21 2.44
CA GLN A 18 6.17 -13.12 3.54
C GLN A 18 4.98 -14.00 3.98
N ASN A 19 3.74 -13.51 3.89
CA ASN A 19 2.59 -14.11 4.56
C ASN A 19 1.41 -14.47 3.64
N LYS A 20 1.42 -14.01 2.38
CA LYS A 20 0.26 -14.11 1.47
C LYS A 20 0.59 -14.81 0.14
N GLY A 21 1.70 -15.54 0.09
CA GLY A 21 2.11 -16.31 -1.09
C GLY A 21 2.36 -15.44 -2.32
N TRP A 22 2.89 -14.23 -2.14
CA TRP A 22 3.13 -13.30 -3.24
C TRP A 22 4.57 -13.44 -3.74
N ASN A 23 4.75 -13.99 -4.94
CA ASN A 23 6.09 -14.01 -5.55
C ASN A 23 6.27 -12.75 -6.39
N MET A 24 7.21 -11.92 -5.97
CA MET A 24 7.46 -10.60 -6.56
C MET A 24 8.71 -10.61 -7.41
N TYR A 25 8.54 -10.33 -8.71
CA TYR A 25 9.63 -10.31 -9.67
C TYR A 25 10.18 -8.90 -9.89
N ALA A 26 9.28 -7.91 -9.98
CA ALA A 26 9.65 -6.51 -10.12
C ALA A 26 8.56 -5.59 -9.53
N TRP A 27 8.97 -4.42 -9.05
CA TRP A 27 8.05 -3.37 -8.62
C TRP A 27 8.69 -1.99 -8.79
N CYS A 28 7.85 -0.97 -8.98
CA CYS A 28 8.27 0.43 -9.02
C CYS A 28 7.22 1.30 -8.34
N LEU A 29 7.59 1.97 -7.25
CA LEU A 29 6.73 2.93 -6.57
C LEU A 29 7.07 4.35 -7.01
N MET A 30 6.15 4.94 -7.78
CA MET A 30 6.21 6.33 -8.19
C MET A 30 5.41 7.22 -7.23
N LEU A 31 5.43 8.53 -7.46
CA LEU A 31 4.73 9.48 -6.60
C LEU A 31 3.20 9.34 -6.66
N ASN A 32 2.68 8.88 -7.80
CA ASN A 32 1.24 8.84 -8.12
C ASN A 32 0.69 7.43 -8.33
N HIS A 33 1.52 6.43 -8.60
CA HIS A 33 1.08 5.04 -8.79
C HIS A 33 2.19 4.03 -8.48
N LEU A 34 1.80 2.75 -8.47
CA LEU A 34 2.64 1.60 -8.18
C LEU A 34 2.52 0.59 -9.32
N HIS A 35 3.65 0.17 -9.89
CA HIS A 35 3.74 -0.96 -10.82
C HIS A 35 4.22 -2.22 -10.09
N LEU A 36 3.60 -3.36 -10.40
CA LEU A 36 3.91 -4.66 -9.82
C LEU A 36 3.94 -5.72 -10.92
N VAL A 37 4.99 -6.55 -10.92
CA VAL A 37 5.06 -7.81 -11.67
C VAL A 37 5.14 -8.93 -10.64
N VAL A 38 4.01 -9.59 -10.42
CA VAL A 38 3.80 -10.57 -9.34
C VAL A 38 2.97 -11.75 -9.84
N ASN A 39 3.18 -12.92 -9.25
CA ASN A 39 2.20 -14.00 -9.29
C ASN A 39 1.84 -14.42 -7.84
N TYR A 40 1.13 -15.54 -7.70
CA TYR A 40 0.69 -16.02 -6.39
C TYR A 40 0.81 -17.54 -6.30
N ASP A 41 1.01 -18.02 -5.08
CA ASP A 41 0.96 -19.44 -4.75
C ASP A 41 -0.41 -19.83 -4.16
N ALA A 42 -0.86 -21.04 -4.48
CA ALA A 42 -2.01 -21.63 -3.81
C ALA A 42 -1.73 -21.79 -2.30
N PRO A 43 -2.73 -21.62 -1.42
CA PRO A 43 -4.16 -21.47 -1.68
C PRO A 43 -4.63 -20.02 -1.89
N PHE A 44 -3.73 -19.04 -1.97
CA PHE A 44 -4.10 -17.64 -2.10
C PHE A 44 -4.64 -17.33 -3.51
N GLN A 45 -5.34 -16.21 -3.66
CA GLN A 45 -5.77 -15.69 -4.96
C GLN A 45 -5.30 -14.25 -5.12
N LEU A 46 -4.73 -13.92 -6.28
CA LEU A 46 -4.16 -12.61 -6.54
C LEU A 46 -5.13 -11.45 -6.28
N LYS A 47 -6.40 -11.59 -6.69
CA LYS A 47 -7.43 -10.57 -6.48
C LYS A 47 -7.67 -10.25 -5.00
N ASP A 48 -7.63 -11.27 -4.14
CA ASP A 48 -7.90 -11.11 -2.70
C ASP A 48 -6.69 -10.48 -2.01
N VAL A 49 -5.48 -10.92 -2.36
CA VAL A 49 -4.24 -10.32 -1.84
C VAL A 49 -4.11 -8.85 -2.27
N ILE A 50 -4.39 -8.52 -3.53
CA ILE A 50 -4.39 -7.13 -4.01
C ILE A 50 -5.44 -6.28 -3.28
N ARG A 51 -6.66 -6.80 -3.10
CA ARG A 51 -7.74 -6.11 -2.38
C ARG A 51 -7.30 -5.78 -0.95
N ASP A 52 -6.77 -6.78 -0.25
CA ASP A 52 -6.40 -6.64 1.15
C ASP A 52 -5.18 -5.74 1.32
N PHE A 53 -4.20 -5.84 0.42
CA PHE A 53 -3.07 -4.92 0.32
C PHE A 53 -3.54 -3.47 0.17
N LYS A 54 -4.38 -3.18 -0.83
CA LYS A 54 -4.93 -1.84 -1.06
C LYS A 54 -5.66 -1.30 0.16
N ARG A 55 -6.52 -2.14 0.77
CA ARG A 55 -7.27 -1.78 1.97
C ARG A 55 -6.34 -1.43 3.14
N HIS A 56 -5.32 -2.23 3.38
CA HIS A 56 -4.38 -2.00 4.47
C HIS A 56 -3.57 -0.71 4.26
N VAL A 57 -3.01 -0.52 3.06
CA VAL A 57 -2.28 0.70 2.71
C VAL A 57 -3.15 1.95 2.88
N VAL A 58 -4.38 1.95 2.35
CA VAL A 58 -5.29 3.11 2.46
C VAL A 58 -5.59 3.42 3.92
N LYS A 59 -5.87 2.42 4.76
CA LYS A 59 -6.10 2.64 6.19
C LYS A 59 -4.88 3.25 6.89
N GLN A 60 -3.68 2.76 6.58
CA GLN A 60 -2.43 3.30 7.16
C GLN A 60 -2.17 4.73 6.69
N VAL A 61 -2.36 5.02 5.40
CA VAL A 61 -2.16 6.36 4.84
C VAL A 61 -3.17 7.35 5.44
N ILE A 62 -4.45 6.98 5.56
CA ILE A 62 -5.46 7.83 6.21
C ILE A 62 -5.09 8.07 7.69
N PHE A 63 -4.65 7.03 8.40
CA PHE A 63 -4.19 7.16 9.77
C PHE A 63 -3.02 8.15 9.89
N GLN A 64 -2.01 8.04 9.01
CA GLN A 64 -0.86 8.94 8.97
C GLN A 64 -1.28 10.38 8.64
N ILE A 65 -2.13 10.58 7.63
CA ILE A 65 -2.66 11.91 7.28
C ILE A 65 -3.37 12.56 8.48
N THR A 66 -4.11 11.77 9.25
CA THR A 66 -4.90 12.25 10.39
C THR A 66 -4.01 12.58 11.60
N ASN A 67 -3.05 11.72 11.92
CA ASN A 67 -2.33 11.76 13.21
C ASN A 67 -0.91 12.33 13.12
N GLU A 68 -0.33 12.47 11.93
CA GLU A 68 1.04 12.93 11.74
C GLU A 68 1.06 14.30 11.02
N PRO A 69 2.16 15.06 11.08
CA PRO A 69 2.29 16.32 10.35
C PRO A 69 2.15 16.13 8.82
N GLU A 70 1.06 16.64 8.25
CA GLU A 70 0.81 16.68 6.81
C GLU A 70 0.13 18.00 6.45
N SER A 71 0.85 18.85 5.72
CA SER A 71 0.39 20.17 5.28
C SER A 71 -0.90 20.15 4.43
N ARG A 72 -1.17 19.04 3.75
CA ARG A 72 -2.31 18.88 2.82
C ARG A 72 -3.47 18.10 3.45
N ARG A 73 -3.47 17.91 4.78
CA ARG A 73 -4.41 17.03 5.49
C ARG A 73 -5.87 17.24 5.11
N GLU A 74 -6.36 18.48 5.18
CA GLU A 74 -7.76 18.80 4.93
C GLU A 74 -8.19 18.44 3.51
N TRP A 75 -7.36 18.81 2.52
CA TRP A 75 -7.60 18.47 1.12
C TRP A 75 -7.60 16.95 0.92
N LEU A 76 -6.56 16.24 1.39
CA LEU A 76 -6.44 14.79 1.22
C LEU A 76 -7.62 14.04 1.87
N LEU A 77 -7.98 14.36 3.11
CA LEU A 77 -9.08 13.68 3.80
C LEU A 77 -10.44 13.91 3.13
N ARG A 78 -10.62 15.04 2.43
CA ARG A 78 -11.82 15.30 1.64
C ARG A 78 -11.87 14.42 0.38
N GLU A 79 -10.75 14.22 -0.30
CA GLU A 79 -10.69 13.38 -1.51
C GLU A 79 -10.85 11.87 -1.21
N PHE A 80 -10.57 11.44 0.03
CA PHE A 80 -10.76 10.05 0.48
C PHE A 80 -12.16 9.77 1.06
N ARG A 81 -13.08 10.75 1.07
CA ARG A 81 -14.48 10.54 1.49
C ARG A 81 -15.32 9.84 0.44
#